data_AF-A0A3M4T0L7-F1
#
_entry.id   AF-A0A3M4T0L7-F1
#
_cell.length_a   1.000
_cell.length_b   1.000
_cell.length_c   1.000
_cell.angle_alpha   90.00
_cell.angle_beta   90.00
_cell.angle_gamma   90.00
#
_symmetry.space_group_name_H-M   'P 1'
#
loop_
_entity.id
_entity.type
_entity.pdbx_description
1 polymer ?
#
loop_
_entity_poly.entity_id
_entity_poly.type
_entity_poly.pdbx_seq_one_letter_code
_entity_poly.pdbx_strand_id
1 'polypeptide(L)'
;MRRTAGLVLTQGMIVKPYQTKWVVVTLLGVMLLVAELYNFQFGFNPSDEKADWGTFGDYFGGVWNPIIGMLGFVGILNSLHMQQNQLVSMKRDQLAEEVLDAVKDIDARMTMALAVWVGTTTNGGPFAKLTDLLVSHMAFEGRRGAKALGDSAAYAEFIKTCNMTGSVNSVPVNEIRRLVIQLRDLVRHHPSHSRDEYSPVLFYYVSKAAELMPML
;
A
#
# COMPACT_ATOMS: atom_id res chain seq x y z
N MET A 1 11.88 23.69 -24.85
CA MET A 1 12.96 22.95 -25.52
C MET A 1 13.75 22.22 -24.43
N ARG A 2 14.04 20.92 -24.64
CA ARG A 2 14.64 19.93 -23.70
C ARG A 2 13.70 19.31 -22.64
N ARG A 3 12.92 18.30 -23.07
CA ARG A 3 12.49 17.18 -22.20
C ARG A 3 13.60 16.14 -22.23
N THR A 4 14.24 15.92 -21.09
CA THR A 4 15.09 14.75 -20.84
C THR A 4 14.21 13.52 -20.81
N ALA A 5 14.30 12.71 -21.87
CA ALA A 5 13.69 11.39 -21.92
C ALA A 5 14.41 10.49 -20.91
N GLY A 6 13.79 10.33 -19.74
CA GLY A 6 14.12 9.25 -18.83
C GLY A 6 13.89 7.94 -19.57
N LEU A 7 14.98 7.23 -19.84
CA LEU A 7 15.02 5.91 -20.45
C LEU A 7 14.50 4.93 -19.39
N VAL A 8 13.18 4.92 -19.24
CA VAL A 8 12.43 3.97 -18.41
C VAL A 8 12.45 2.64 -19.16
N LEU A 9 13.53 1.88 -18.99
CA LEU A 9 13.65 0.47 -19.36
C LEU A 9 12.80 -0.40 -18.41
N THR A 10 11.51 -0.10 -18.28
CA THR A 10 10.56 -0.97 -17.58
C THR A 10 9.60 -1.58 -18.59
N GLN A 11 10.03 -2.66 -19.22
CA GLN A 11 9.11 -3.78 -19.47
C GLN A 11 9.86 -5.06 -19.19
N GLY A 12 9.63 -5.58 -17.98
CA GLY A 12 9.97 -6.93 -17.61
C GLY A 12 9.43 -7.88 -18.65
N MET A 13 10.30 -8.75 -19.14
CA MET A 13 9.99 -9.76 -20.12
C MET A 13 9.18 -10.89 -19.46
N ILE A 14 7.99 -10.56 -18.95
CA ILE A 14 6.91 -11.51 -18.83
C ILE A 14 6.45 -11.70 -20.27
N VAL A 15 7.01 -12.71 -20.94
CA VAL A 15 6.63 -13.08 -22.30
C VAL A 15 5.15 -13.43 -22.24
N LYS A 16 4.28 -12.46 -22.57
CA LYS A 16 2.84 -12.67 -22.70
C LYS A 16 2.66 -13.82 -23.70
N PRO A 17 1.63 -14.68 -23.58
CA PRO A 17 1.50 -15.88 -24.42
C PRO A 17 1.47 -15.59 -25.94
N TYR A 18 1.19 -14.35 -26.33
CA TYR A 18 1.32 -13.87 -27.71
C TYR A 18 2.79 -13.68 -28.16
N GLN A 19 3.69 -13.27 -27.27
CA GLN A 19 5.11 -13.02 -27.53
C GLN A 19 5.91 -14.33 -27.70
N THR A 20 5.52 -15.43 -27.04
CA THR A 20 6.21 -16.73 -27.17
C THR A 20 6.12 -17.27 -28.60
N LYS A 21 4.99 -17.03 -29.29
CA LYS A 21 4.81 -17.41 -30.69
C LYS A 21 5.80 -16.70 -31.61
N TRP A 22 6.04 -15.41 -31.36
CA TRP A 22 7.00 -14.62 -32.14
C TRP A 22 8.44 -15.06 -31.91
N VAL A 23 8.81 -15.39 -30.68
CA VAL A 23 10.16 -15.91 -30.38
C VAL A 23 10.43 -17.21 -31.14
N VAL A 24 9.48 -18.14 -31.18
CA VAL A 24 9.61 -19.39 -31.95
C VAL A 24 9.70 -19.12 -33.45
N VAL A 25 8.89 -18.21 -33.98
CA VAL A 25 8.95 -17.82 -35.41
C VAL A 25 10.28 -17.16 -35.75
N THR A 26 10.81 -16.29 -34.88
CA THR A 26 12.13 -15.67 -35.07
C THR A 26 13.25 -16.71 -35.02
N LEU A 27 13.21 -17.66 -34.08
CA LEU A 27 14.20 -18.73 -34.01
C LEU A 27 14.18 -19.64 -35.24
N LEU A 28 12.99 -20.02 -35.71
CA LEU A 28 12.83 -20.79 -36.96
C LEU A 28 13.32 -20.00 -38.17
N GLY A 29 13.02 -18.70 -38.24
CA GLY A 29 13.50 -17.83 -39.31
C GLY A 29 15.02 -17.67 -39.33
N VAL A 30 15.65 -17.53 -38.16
CA VAL A 30 17.12 -17.48 -38.05
C VAL A 30 17.74 -18.80 -38.48
N MET A 31 17.18 -19.94 -38.07
CA MET A 31 17.66 -21.26 -38.52
C MET A 31 17.57 -21.40 -40.05
N LEU A 32 16.47 -20.96 -40.65
CA LEU A 32 16.26 -21.03 -42.10
C LEU A 32 17.22 -20.10 -42.86
N LEU A 33 17.44 -18.88 -42.34
CA LEU A 33 18.39 -17.91 -42.90
C LEU A 33 19.85 -18.38 -42.82
N VAL A 34 20.25 -19.01 -41.70
CA VAL A 34 21.58 -19.61 -41.56
C VAL A 34 21.77 -20.75 -42.57
N ALA A 35 20.74 -21.58 -42.77
CA ALA A 35 20.78 -22.63 -43.78
C ALA A 35 20.90 -22.08 -45.21
N GLU A 36 20.17 -21.01 -45.54
CA GLU A 36 20.26 -20.36 -46.86
C GLU A 36 21.64 -19.72 -47.11
N LEU A 37 22.18 -18.99 -46.13
CA LEU A 37 23.53 -18.40 -46.21
C LEU A 37 24.62 -19.47 -46.40
N TYR A 38 24.50 -20.59 -45.70
CA TYR A 38 25.42 -21.72 -45.85
C TYR A 38 25.36 -22.31 -47.26
N ASN A 39 24.16 -22.56 -47.78
CA ASN A 39 23.97 -23.08 -49.14
C ASN A 39 24.46 -22.11 -50.21
N PHE A 40 24.33 -20.80 -49.99
CA PHE A 40 24.86 -19.77 -50.91
C PHE A 40 26.40 -19.73 -50.93
N GLN A 41 27.04 -19.91 -49.77
CA GLN A 41 28.50 -19.79 -49.64
C GLN A 41 29.27 -21.05 -50.05
N PHE A 42 28.72 -22.25 -49.78
CA PHE A 42 29.39 -23.54 -50.00
C PHE A 42 28.79 -24.37 -51.14
N GLY A 43 27.68 -23.92 -51.74
CA GLY A 43 26.95 -24.66 -52.76
C GLY A 43 26.09 -25.77 -52.17
N PHE A 44 25.20 -26.33 -53.00
CA PHE A 44 24.20 -27.31 -52.59
C PHE A 44 24.75 -28.75 -52.66
N ASN A 45 25.91 -29.01 -52.05
CA ASN A 45 26.49 -30.35 -51.95
C ASN A 45 26.59 -30.78 -50.47
N PRO A 46 25.52 -31.37 -49.91
CA PRO A 46 25.58 -31.99 -48.58
C PRO A 46 26.66 -33.06 -48.55
N SER A 47 27.45 -33.14 -47.48
CA SER A 47 28.35 -34.28 -47.28
C SER A 47 27.53 -35.54 -46.99
N ASP A 48 27.85 -36.63 -47.67
CA ASP A 48 27.28 -37.97 -47.42
C ASP A 48 27.87 -38.61 -46.14
N GLU A 49 28.99 -38.07 -45.64
CA GLU A 49 29.65 -38.56 -44.43
C GLU A 49 29.05 -37.93 -43.18
N LYS A 50 28.50 -38.77 -42.30
CA LYS A 50 27.90 -38.33 -41.02
C LYS A 50 28.91 -37.65 -40.08
N ALA A 51 30.21 -37.94 -40.22
CA ALA A 51 31.27 -37.37 -39.40
C ALA A 51 31.43 -35.86 -39.60
N ASP A 52 31.23 -35.37 -40.82
CA ASP A 52 31.33 -33.94 -41.15
C ASP A 52 30.21 -33.14 -40.48
N TRP A 53 29.00 -33.70 -40.46
CA TRP A 53 27.85 -33.12 -39.76
C TRP A 53 28.04 -33.09 -38.23
N GLY A 54 28.70 -34.10 -37.67
CA GLY A 54 29.09 -34.11 -36.25
C GLY A 54 30.07 -32.98 -35.92
N THR A 55 31.14 -32.86 -36.72
CA THR A 55 32.17 -31.81 -36.54
C THR A 55 31.60 -30.40 -36.71
N PHE A 56 30.70 -30.21 -37.68
CA PHE A 56 29.97 -28.96 -37.86
C PHE A 56 29.09 -28.62 -36.64
N GLY A 57 28.35 -29.61 -36.14
CA GLY A 57 27.54 -29.49 -34.92
C GLY A 57 28.39 -29.12 -33.70
N ASP A 58 29.59 -29.68 -33.57
CA ASP A 58 30.51 -29.39 -32.47
C ASP A 58 31.07 -27.96 -32.54
N TYR A 59 31.38 -27.44 -33.73
CA TYR A 59 31.80 -26.05 -33.90
C TYR A 59 30.66 -25.07 -33.54
N PHE A 60 29.47 -25.30 -34.09
CA PHE A 60 28.29 -24.48 -33.79
C PHE A 60 27.92 -24.55 -32.32
N GLY A 61 27.88 -25.76 -31.74
CA GLY A 61 27.63 -25.98 -30.33
C GLY A 61 28.68 -25.31 -29.44
N GLY A 62 29.95 -25.39 -29.81
CA GLY A 62 31.06 -24.79 -29.06
C GLY A 62 31.00 -23.26 -28.98
N VAL A 63 30.51 -22.59 -30.04
CA VAL A 63 30.36 -21.12 -30.08
C VAL A 63 29.02 -20.67 -29.49
N TRP A 64 27.92 -21.36 -29.80
CA TRP A 64 26.59 -20.96 -29.38
C TRP A 64 26.29 -21.29 -27.93
N ASN A 65 26.81 -22.40 -27.39
CA ASN A 65 26.49 -22.83 -26.03
C ASN A 65 26.97 -21.82 -24.96
N PRO A 66 28.18 -21.23 -25.02
CA PRO A 66 28.58 -20.16 -24.11
C PRO A 66 27.73 -18.89 -24.25
N ILE A 67 27.33 -18.52 -25.47
CA ILE A 67 26.49 -17.33 -25.73
C ILE A 67 25.10 -17.53 -25.12
N ILE A 68 24.48 -18.68 -25.37
CA ILE A 68 23.17 -19.04 -24.80
C ILE A 68 23.27 -19.14 -23.28
N GLY A 69 24.35 -19.72 -22.75
CA GLY A 69 24.62 -19.78 -21.32
C GLY A 69 24.73 -18.39 -20.68
N MET A 70 25.47 -17.47 -21.29
CA MET A 70 25.59 -16.08 -20.83
C MET A 70 24.25 -15.34 -20.87
N LEU A 71 23.49 -15.49 -21.96
CA LEU A 71 22.15 -14.90 -22.07
C LEU A 71 21.17 -15.48 -21.03
N GLY A 72 21.24 -16.79 -20.80
CA GLY A 72 20.48 -17.45 -19.75
C GLY A 72 20.84 -16.92 -18.37
N PHE A 73 22.13 -16.76 -18.07
CA PHE A 73 22.60 -16.20 -16.81
C PHE A 73 22.12 -14.76 -16.60
N VAL A 74 22.24 -13.89 -17.60
CA VAL A 74 21.71 -12.51 -17.54
C VAL A 74 20.18 -12.50 -17.36
N GLY A 75 19.47 -13.40 -18.04
CA GLY A 75 18.03 -13.57 -17.88
C GLY A 75 17.65 -13.94 -16.44
N ILE A 76 18.38 -14.87 -15.83
CA ILE A 76 18.20 -15.27 -14.43
C ILE A 76 18.49 -14.10 -13.49
N LEU A 77 19.58 -13.36 -13.68
CA LEU A 77 19.91 -12.19 -12.86
C LEU A 77 18.83 -11.11 -12.93
N ASN A 78 18.33 -10.81 -14.13
CA ASN A 78 17.23 -9.86 -14.31
C ASN A 78 15.93 -10.34 -13.64
N SER A 79 15.63 -11.64 -13.75
CA SER A 79 14.50 -12.24 -13.07
C SER A 79 14.63 -12.13 -11.54
N LEU A 80 15.81 -12.41 -10.99
CA LEU A 80 16.10 -12.28 -9.56
C LEU A 80 15.91 -10.83 -9.10
N HIS A 81 16.46 -9.87 -9.83
CA HIS A 81 16.33 -8.46 -9.51
C HIS A 81 14.86 -8.01 -9.52
N MET A 82 14.08 -8.47 -10.50
CA MET A 82 12.65 -8.18 -10.55
C MET A 82 11.88 -8.82 -9.41
N GLN A 83 12.19 -10.08 -9.06
CA GLN A 83 11.62 -10.76 -7.89
C GLN A 83 11.94 -10.02 -6.59
N GLN A 84 13.17 -9.53 -6.42
CA GLN A 84 13.55 -8.72 -5.25
C GLN A 84 12.73 -7.45 -5.16
N ASN A 85 12.56 -6.72 -6.27
CA ASN A 85 11.75 -5.50 -6.30
C ASN A 85 10.28 -5.78 -5.97
N GLN A 86 9.71 -6.88 -6.49
CA GLN A 86 8.36 -7.32 -6.17
C GLN A 86 8.20 -7.68 -4.69
N LEU A 87 9.18 -8.36 -4.09
CA LEU A 87 9.15 -8.69 -2.66
C LEU A 87 9.18 -7.43 -1.79
N VAL A 88 9.98 -6.42 -2.17
CA VAL A 88 10.03 -5.14 -1.46
C VAL A 88 8.71 -4.39 -1.57
N SER A 89 8.08 -4.35 -2.75
CA SER A 89 6.78 -3.71 -2.92
C SER A 89 5.68 -4.43 -2.12
N MET A 90 5.62 -5.76 -2.19
CA MET A 90 4.65 -6.55 -1.42
C MET A 90 4.78 -6.34 0.08
N LYS A 91 6.01 -6.32 0.62
CA LYS A 91 6.24 -6.03 2.05
C LYS A 91 5.76 -4.64 2.43
N ARG A 92 5.97 -3.64 1.57
CA ARG A 92 5.48 -2.27 1.79
C ARG A 92 3.96 -2.20 1.79
N ASP A 93 3.31 -2.86 0.84
CA ASP A 93 1.85 -2.89 0.74
C ASP A 93 1.23 -3.61 1.95
N GLN A 94 1.82 -4.74 2.37
CA GLN A 94 1.38 -5.46 3.57
C GLN A 94 1.50 -4.60 4.84
N LEU A 95 2.61 -3.90 5.03
CA LEU A 95 2.77 -2.98 6.16
C LEU A 95 1.75 -1.84 6.10
N ALA A 96 1.47 -1.30 4.93
CA ALA A 96 0.45 -0.24 4.77
C ALA A 96 -0.97 -0.75 5.08
N GLU A 97 -1.28 -1.99 4.72
CA GLU A 97 -2.55 -2.65 5.03
C GLU A 97 -2.69 -2.91 6.54
N GLU A 98 -1.66 -3.44 7.20
CA GLU A 98 -1.65 -3.68 8.65
C GLU A 98 -1.88 -2.39 9.45
N VAL A 99 -1.25 -1.29 9.03
CA VAL A 99 -1.46 0.05 9.57
C VAL A 99 -2.89 0.51 9.39
N LEU A 100 -3.43 0.36 8.18
CA LEU A 100 -4.77 0.80 7.88
C LEU A 100 -5.79 0.04 8.74
N ASP A 101 -5.59 -1.25 8.93
CA ASP A 101 -6.47 -2.07 9.76
C ASP A 101 -6.34 -1.72 11.25
N ALA A 102 -5.12 -1.44 11.75
CA ALA A 102 -4.94 -0.93 13.09
C ALA A 102 -5.65 0.43 13.29
N VAL A 103 -5.57 1.34 12.31
CA VAL A 103 -6.27 2.62 12.37
C VAL A 103 -7.79 2.45 12.32
N LYS A 104 -8.31 1.52 11.51
CA LYS A 104 -9.74 1.19 11.47
C LYS A 104 -10.22 0.59 12.80
N ASP A 105 -9.44 -0.29 13.42
CA ASP A 105 -9.76 -0.85 14.74
C ASP A 105 -9.80 0.24 15.81
N ILE A 106 -8.82 1.15 15.80
CA ILE A 106 -8.82 2.34 16.68
C ILE A 106 -10.09 3.17 16.47
N ASP A 107 -10.46 3.44 15.22
CA ASP A 107 -11.67 4.22 14.89
C ASP A 107 -12.97 3.51 15.32
N ALA A 108 -13.05 2.20 15.17
CA ALA A 108 -14.18 1.40 15.60
C ALA A 108 -14.34 1.48 17.13
N ARG A 109 -13.26 1.28 17.88
CA ARG A 109 -13.26 1.40 19.36
C ARG A 109 -13.59 2.82 19.81
N MET A 110 -13.07 3.83 19.11
CA MET A 110 -13.37 5.23 19.40
C MET A 110 -14.86 5.51 19.17
N THR A 111 -15.44 4.97 18.10
CA THR A 111 -16.88 5.09 17.82
C THR A 111 -17.73 4.41 18.90
N MET A 112 -17.31 3.25 19.41
CA MET A 112 -17.97 2.58 20.53
C MET A 112 -17.90 3.43 21.81
N ALA A 113 -16.74 4.01 22.12
CA ALA A 113 -16.57 4.89 23.29
C ALA A 113 -17.41 6.17 23.18
N LEU A 114 -17.54 6.73 21.98
CA LEU A 114 -18.39 7.90 21.70
C LEU A 114 -19.89 7.58 21.84
N ALA A 115 -20.30 6.32 21.65
CA ALA A 115 -21.67 5.86 21.79
C ALA A 115 -22.05 5.51 23.24
N VAL A 116 -21.13 5.66 24.21
CA VAL A 116 -21.44 5.43 25.62
C VAL A 116 -22.43 6.49 26.11
N TRP A 117 -23.46 6.02 26.81
CA TRP A 117 -24.44 6.87 27.47
C TRP A 117 -23.84 7.48 28.74
N VAL A 118 -24.12 8.77 28.96
CA VAL A 118 -23.54 9.58 30.04
C VAL A 118 -24.61 10.23 30.91
N GLY A 119 -25.83 10.36 30.41
CA GLY A 119 -26.94 10.93 31.16
C GLY A 119 -28.16 11.19 30.29
N THR A 120 -29.14 11.90 30.84
CA THR A 120 -30.29 12.39 30.07
C THR A 120 -30.41 13.89 30.26
N THR A 121 -30.86 14.59 29.23
CA THR A 121 -31.22 16.00 29.32
C THR A 121 -32.70 16.17 29.00
N THR A 122 -33.33 17.17 29.62
CA THR A 122 -34.71 17.55 29.34
C THR A 122 -34.71 18.81 28.49
N ASN A 123 -35.50 18.83 27.42
CA ASN A 123 -35.80 20.08 26.74
C ASN A 123 -36.86 20.78 27.59
N GLY A 124 -36.55 21.96 28.14
CA GLY A 124 -37.36 22.71 29.12
C GLY A 124 -38.68 23.27 28.59
N GLY A 125 -39.40 22.54 27.75
CA GLY A 125 -40.71 22.88 27.23
C GLY A 125 -41.86 22.13 27.93
N PRO A 126 -43.13 22.50 27.65
CA PRO A 126 -44.32 21.89 28.25
C PRO A 126 -44.46 20.38 28.02
N PHE A 127 -43.73 19.85 27.03
CA PHE A 127 -43.59 18.43 26.72
C PHE A 127 -42.12 18.01 26.85
N ALA A 128 -41.60 18.01 28.08
CA ALA A 128 -40.22 17.66 28.36
C ALA A 128 -39.94 16.20 27.93
N LYS A 129 -39.23 16.04 26.80
CA LYS A 129 -38.73 14.75 26.34
C LYS A 129 -37.36 14.50 26.95
N LEU A 130 -37.20 13.40 27.69
CA LEU A 130 -35.87 12.91 28.06
C LEU A 130 -35.13 12.53 26.78
N THR A 131 -33.99 13.17 26.56
CA THR A 131 -33.09 12.86 25.45
C THR A 131 -31.82 12.27 26.03
N ASP A 132 -31.42 11.11 25.52
CA ASP A 132 -30.18 10.45 25.93
C ASP A 132 -28.97 11.29 25.53
N LEU A 133 -28.06 11.45 26.47
CA LEU A 133 -26.82 12.20 26.33
C LEU A 133 -25.69 11.20 26.14
N LEU A 134 -25.06 11.23 24.97
CA LEU A 134 -23.93 10.38 24.62
C LEU A 134 -22.63 11.17 24.76
N VAL A 135 -21.51 10.46 24.89
CA VAL A 135 -20.17 11.05 24.84
C VAL A 135 -19.97 11.84 23.54
N SER A 136 -20.53 11.37 22.42
CA SER A 136 -20.52 12.09 21.14
C SER A 136 -21.19 13.47 21.20
N HIS A 137 -22.31 13.61 21.91
CA HIS A 137 -22.97 14.91 22.12
C HIS A 137 -22.05 15.86 22.89
N MET A 138 -21.33 15.35 23.90
CA MET A 138 -20.36 16.14 24.67
C MET A 138 -19.13 16.52 23.85
N ALA A 139 -18.65 15.65 22.97
CA ALA A 139 -17.58 15.96 22.02
C ALA A 139 -17.95 17.11 21.09
N PHE A 140 -19.19 17.08 20.56
CA PHE A 140 -19.69 18.17 19.72
C PHE A 140 -19.87 19.48 20.49
N GLU A 141 -20.36 19.43 21.73
CA GLU A 141 -20.46 20.59 22.61
C GLU A 141 -19.08 21.19 22.92
N GLY A 142 -18.07 20.38 23.22
CA GLY A 142 -16.69 20.86 23.40
C GLY A 142 -16.13 21.53 22.15
N ARG A 143 -16.40 20.97 20.97
CA ARG A 143 -16.05 21.61 19.68
C ARG A 143 -16.78 22.93 19.47
N ARG A 144 -18.00 23.07 19.98
CA ARG A 144 -18.78 24.32 19.94
C ARG A 144 -18.19 25.36 20.90
N GLY A 145 -17.79 24.95 22.11
CA GLY A 145 -17.09 25.79 23.09
C GLY A 145 -15.77 26.35 22.55
N ALA A 146 -14.99 25.52 21.85
CA ALA A 146 -13.79 25.96 21.12
C ALA A 146 -14.07 27.00 20.01
N LYS A 147 -15.33 27.13 19.56
CA LYS A 147 -15.80 28.12 18.59
C LYS A 147 -16.48 29.35 19.24
N ALA A 148 -16.26 29.56 20.54
CA ALA A 148 -16.66 30.75 21.32
C ALA A 148 -18.16 30.93 21.63
N LEU A 149 -19.00 29.89 21.47
CA LEU A 149 -20.45 29.97 21.67
C LEU A 149 -20.92 29.69 23.13
N GLY A 150 -19.99 29.49 24.06
CA GLY A 150 -20.29 29.16 25.45
C GLY A 150 -20.70 27.68 25.66
N ASP A 151 -20.27 27.15 26.79
CA ASP A 151 -20.49 25.76 27.17
C ASP A 151 -21.91 25.56 27.71
N SER A 152 -22.54 24.43 27.36
CA SER A 152 -23.82 24.06 27.96
C SER A 152 -23.63 23.63 29.42
N ALA A 153 -24.65 23.82 30.26
CA ALA A 153 -24.61 23.38 31.65
C ALA A 153 -24.33 21.86 31.78
N ALA A 154 -24.94 21.06 30.91
CA ALA A 154 -24.70 19.62 30.82
C ALA A 154 -23.24 19.28 30.49
N TYR A 155 -22.60 20.04 29.59
CA TYR A 155 -21.19 19.87 29.26
C TYR A 155 -20.27 20.25 30.42
N ALA A 156 -20.54 21.37 31.11
CA ALA A 156 -19.77 21.77 32.28
C ALA A 156 -19.84 20.74 33.42
N GLU A 157 -21.03 20.19 33.68
CA GLU A 157 -21.23 19.12 34.67
C GLU A 157 -20.55 17.81 34.25
N PHE A 158 -20.61 17.47 32.96
CA PHE A 158 -19.91 16.32 32.40
C PHE A 158 -18.40 16.42 32.59
N ILE A 159 -17.77 17.52 32.18
CA ILE A 159 -16.32 17.74 32.31
C ILE A 159 -15.90 17.68 33.78
N LYS A 160 -16.69 18.30 34.67
CA LYS A 160 -16.46 18.23 36.13
C LYS A 160 -16.49 16.78 36.61
N THR A 161 -17.46 15.98 36.17
CA THR A 161 -17.65 14.58 36.58
C THR A 161 -16.56 13.66 36.00
N CYS A 162 -16.07 13.93 34.79
CA CYS A 162 -14.97 13.17 34.17
C CYS A 162 -13.61 13.44 34.83
N ASN A 163 -13.41 14.64 35.38
CA ASN A 163 -12.18 15.01 36.08
C ASN A 163 -12.14 14.52 37.55
N MET A 164 -13.24 13.96 38.07
CA MET A 164 -13.26 13.34 39.41
C MET A 164 -12.69 11.91 39.35
N THR A 165 -11.68 11.63 40.18
CA THR A 165 -11.05 10.30 40.30
C THR A 165 -12.09 9.23 40.66
N GLY A 166 -12.16 8.15 39.88
CA GLY A 166 -13.07 7.02 40.12
C GLY A 166 -14.47 7.15 39.51
N SER A 167 -14.74 8.23 38.78
CA SER A 167 -16.01 8.43 38.09
C SER A 167 -16.18 7.46 36.91
N VAL A 168 -17.32 6.76 36.84
CA VAL A 168 -17.67 5.86 35.72
C VAL A 168 -17.70 6.61 34.40
N ASN A 169 -18.11 7.88 34.42
CA ASN A 169 -18.20 8.72 33.22
C ASN A 169 -16.82 9.14 32.66
N SER A 170 -15.74 8.98 33.44
CA SER A 170 -14.37 9.24 32.98
C SER A 170 -13.81 8.10 32.10
N VAL A 171 -14.34 6.88 32.23
CA VAL A 171 -13.87 5.69 31.51
C VAL A 171 -13.89 5.87 29.99
N PRO A 172 -15.01 6.26 29.34
CA PRO A 172 -15.02 6.43 27.89
C PRO A 172 -14.11 7.58 27.41
N VAL A 173 -13.99 8.66 28.19
CA VAL A 173 -13.11 9.80 27.84
C VAL A 173 -11.64 9.39 27.91
N ASN A 174 -11.25 8.65 28.94
CA ASN A 174 -9.90 8.13 29.09
C ASN A 174 -9.56 7.10 28.00
N GLU A 175 -10.52 6.26 27.60
CA GLU A 175 -10.34 5.34 26.48
C GLU A 175 -10.15 6.09 25.16
N ILE A 176 -10.97 7.11 24.87
CA ILE A 176 -10.76 7.97 23.69
C ILE A 176 -9.38 8.63 23.74
N ARG A 177 -8.96 9.17 24.88
CA ARG A 177 -7.62 9.76 25.05
C ARG A 177 -6.52 8.75 24.73
N ARG A 178 -6.64 7.52 25.24
CA ARG A 178 -5.69 6.42 24.99
C ARG A 178 -5.65 6.05 23.51
N LEU A 179 -6.80 5.93 22.86
CA LEU A 179 -6.91 5.60 21.43
C LEU A 179 -6.31 6.71 20.54
N VAL A 180 -6.52 7.98 20.88
CA VAL A 180 -5.91 9.13 20.18
C VAL A 180 -4.39 9.12 20.33
N ILE A 181 -3.87 8.80 21.52
CA ILE A 181 -2.43 8.65 21.76
C ILE A 181 -1.86 7.48 20.93
N GLN A 182 -2.55 6.34 20.91
CA GLN A 182 -2.16 5.18 20.10
C GLN A 182 -2.13 5.54 18.61
N LEU A 183 -3.16 6.24 18.10
CA LEU A 183 -3.18 6.71 16.71
C LEU A 183 -2.01 7.65 16.40
N ARG A 184 -1.74 8.62 17.29
CA ARG A 184 -0.61 9.54 17.14
C ARG A 184 0.72 8.80 17.12
N ASP A 185 0.91 7.85 18.02
CA ASP A 185 2.16 7.11 18.13
C ASP A 185 2.35 6.18 16.93
N LEU A 186 1.27 5.56 16.44
CA LEU A 186 1.25 4.78 15.20
C LEU A 186 1.62 5.65 13.98
N VAL A 187 1.03 6.84 13.85
CA VAL A 187 1.36 7.79 12.77
C VAL A 187 2.79 8.32 12.88
N ARG A 188 3.33 8.51 14.09
CA ARG A 188 4.71 8.98 14.30
C ARG A 188 5.78 7.93 13.99
N HIS A 189 5.50 6.66 14.25
CA HIS A 189 6.44 5.56 14.00
C HIS A 189 6.38 5.05 12.56
N HIS A 190 5.37 5.46 11.78
CA HIS A 190 5.38 5.27 10.33
C HIS A 190 6.24 6.34 9.64
N PRO A 191 7.38 5.97 9.02
CA PRO A 191 8.19 6.90 8.26
C PRO A 191 7.52 7.17 6.91
N SER A 192 6.45 7.97 6.91
CA SER A 192 5.98 8.63 5.69
C SER A 192 6.97 9.76 5.40
N HIS A 193 7.77 9.61 4.35
CA HIS A 193 8.73 10.63 3.96
C HIS A 193 7.95 11.83 3.41
N SER A 194 7.93 12.92 4.17
CA SER A 194 7.29 14.20 3.83
C SER A 194 5.77 14.26 4.02
N ARG A 195 5.31 15.46 4.39
CA ARG A 195 3.92 15.85 4.66
C ARG A 195 2.95 15.58 3.49
N ASP A 196 3.48 15.32 2.28
CA ASP A 196 2.74 15.05 1.05
C ASP A 196 2.58 13.55 0.74
N GLU A 197 3.24 12.65 1.48
CA GLU A 197 3.16 11.19 1.30
C GLU A 197 2.23 10.50 2.32
N TYR A 198 1.50 11.28 3.13
CA TYR A 198 0.44 10.73 3.96
C TYR A 198 -0.71 10.24 3.06
N SER A 199 -1.07 8.96 3.18
CA SER A 199 -2.29 8.44 2.56
C SER A 199 -3.48 9.34 2.94
N PRO A 200 -4.31 9.78 1.97
CA PRO A 200 -5.50 10.60 2.24
C PRO A 200 -6.39 10.00 3.34
N VAL A 201 -6.37 8.67 3.48
CA VAL A 201 -7.09 7.93 4.51
C VAL A 201 -6.51 8.17 5.91
N LEU A 202 -5.18 8.14 6.08
CA LEU A 202 -4.55 8.45 7.38
C LEU A 202 -4.80 9.89 7.79
N PHE A 203 -4.74 10.82 6.83
CA PHE A 203 -5.06 12.23 7.09
C PHE A 203 -6.50 12.41 7.59
N TYR A 204 -7.46 11.70 6.99
CA TYR A 204 -8.86 11.69 7.44
C TYR A 204 -8.98 11.26 8.91
N TYR A 205 -8.32 10.16 9.31
CA TYR A 205 -8.39 9.67 10.69
C TYR A 205 -7.70 10.61 11.69
N VAL A 206 -6.55 11.18 11.34
CA VAL A 206 -5.87 12.18 12.17
C VAL A 206 -6.73 13.43 12.34
N SER A 207 -7.33 13.93 11.26
CA SER A 207 -8.25 15.07 11.32
C SER A 207 -9.46 14.76 12.20
N LYS A 208 -10.07 13.58 12.04
CA LYS A 208 -11.22 13.15 12.85
C LYS A 208 -10.86 13.07 14.35
N ALA A 209 -9.70 12.54 14.69
CA ALA A 209 -9.20 12.52 16.06
C ALA A 209 -8.91 13.94 16.61
N ALA A 210 -8.39 14.84 15.77
CA ALA A 210 -8.13 16.23 16.14
C ALA A 210 -9.41 16.98 16.54
N GLU A 211 -10.56 16.64 15.94
CA GLU A 211 -11.86 17.23 16.29
C GLU A 211 -12.32 16.89 17.71
N LEU A 212 -11.78 15.83 18.32
CA LEU A 212 -12.10 15.41 19.69
C LEU A 212 -11.23 16.10 20.75
N MET A 213 -10.13 16.74 20.35
CA MET A 213 -9.21 17.40 21.30
C MET A 213 -9.86 18.42 22.23
N PRO A 214 -10.86 19.22 21.84
CA PRO A 214 -11.51 20.15 22.75
C PRO A 214 -12.22 19.49 23.95
N MET A 215 -12.53 18.21 23.84
CA MET A 215 -13.21 17.44 24.89
C MET A 215 -12.21 16.70 25.81
N LEU A 216 -10.99 16.46 25.34
CA LEU A 216 -9.95 15.67 26.01
C LEU A 216 -9.03 16.53 26.87
#